data_AF-A0A9D9PQI8-F1
#
_entry.id   AF-A0A9D9PQI8-F1
#
_cell.length_a   1.000
_cell.length_b   1.000
_cell.length_c   1.000
_cell.angle_alpha   90.00
_cell.angle_beta   90.00
_cell.angle_gamma   90.00
#
_symmetry.space_group_name_H-M   'P 1'
#
loop_
_entity.id
_entity.type
_entity.pdbx_description
1 polymer ?
#
loop_
_entity_poly.entity_id
_entity_poly.type
_entity_poly.pdbx_seq_one_letter_code
_entity_poly.pdbx_strand_id
1 'polypeptide(L)'
;MKEYIRIPEIPLYNEMPKPKDKDCFIFGSKKAKIDHSDTFPLAIKRYTEGYDISIEQAAAVTGIAASSLYNYIADYREVTYSVMCAVCIGLRLHPDRQRHLFHLCHVERPDRDYCTDPRDLIIVDYLDECAFDRAFSLIACNDAIININRKPLSSLSSDKEGSE
;
A
#
# COMPACT_ATOMS: atom_id res chain seq x y z
N MET A 1 -8.01 -24.81 13.22
CA MET A 1 -6.71 -24.77 12.53
C MET A 1 -6.58 -23.41 11.89
N LYS A 2 -5.54 -22.62 12.20
CA LYS A 2 -5.24 -21.44 11.37
C LYS A 2 -4.65 -21.98 10.07
N GLU A 3 -5.35 -21.81 8.96
CA GLU A 3 -4.73 -22.02 7.65
C GLU A 3 -3.50 -21.13 7.54
N TYR A 4 -2.38 -21.72 7.13
CA TYR A 4 -1.16 -20.97 6.86
C TYR A 4 -1.40 -20.13 5.62
N ILE A 5 -1.54 -18.81 5.79
CA ILE A 5 -1.67 -17.89 4.65
C ILE A 5 -0.27 -17.69 4.09
N ARG A 6 -0.02 -18.22 2.89
CA ARG A 6 1.22 -17.96 2.16
C ARG A 6 1.31 -16.46 1.84
N ILE A 7 2.34 -15.80 2.35
CA ILE A 7 2.64 -14.41 2.01
C ILE A 7 3.02 -14.37 0.53
N PRO A 8 2.26 -13.68 -0.34
CA PRO A 8 2.59 -13.59 -1.75
C PRO A 8 3.79 -12.66 -1.96
N GLU A 9 4.55 -12.95 -3.01
CA GLU A 9 5.54 -12.02 -3.52
C GLU A 9 4.85 -11.06 -4.50
N ILE A 10 4.77 -9.78 -4.13
CA ILE A 10 4.20 -8.76 -5.01
C ILE A 10 5.25 -8.37 -6.06
N PRO A 11 4.95 -8.46 -7.37
CA PRO A 11 5.89 -8.13 -8.42
C PRO A 11 6.22 -6.63 -8.43
N LEU A 12 7.42 -6.29 -8.91
CA LEU A 12 7.78 -4.91 -9.22
C LEU A 12 7.02 -4.43 -10.46
N TYR A 13 6.82 -3.11 -10.57
CA TYR A 13 6.12 -2.51 -11.71
C TYR A 13 6.82 -2.80 -13.05
N ASN A 14 8.15 -2.90 -13.08
CA ASN A 14 8.93 -3.24 -14.27
C ASN A 14 8.85 -4.74 -14.64
N GLU A 15 8.40 -5.60 -13.73
CA GLU A 15 8.15 -7.03 -13.97
C GLU A 15 6.73 -7.29 -14.50
N MET A 16 5.84 -6.30 -14.40
CA MET A 16 4.47 -6.39 -14.90
C MET A 16 4.36 -5.98 -16.38
N PRO A 17 3.32 -6.48 -17.09
CA PRO A 17 3.00 -5.97 -18.41
C PRO A 17 2.77 -4.45 -18.38
N LYS A 18 3.48 -3.72 -19.24
CA LYS A 18 3.33 -2.26 -19.34
C LYS A 18 1.86 -1.91 -19.64
N PRO A 19 1.25 -1.00 -18.86
CA PRO A 19 -0.13 -0.60 -19.12
C PRO A 19 -0.22 0.11 -20.47
N LYS A 20 -1.14 -0.34 -21.32
CA LYS A 20 -1.42 0.29 -22.62
C LYS A 20 -2.07 1.67 -22.46
N ASP A 21 -2.79 1.87 -21.37
CA ASP A 21 -3.54 3.08 -21.09
C ASP A 21 -3.37 3.47 -19.62
N LYS A 22 -2.85 4.68 -19.39
CA LYS A 22 -2.57 5.20 -18.06
C LYS A 22 -3.84 5.39 -17.23
N ASP A 23 -4.93 5.81 -17.86
CA ASP A 23 -6.19 6.07 -17.15
C ASP A 23 -6.83 4.76 -16.72
N CYS A 24 -6.84 3.74 -17.59
CA CYS A 24 -7.31 2.41 -17.20
C CYS A 24 -6.41 1.79 -16.11
N PHE A 25 -5.10 2.04 -16.15
CA PHE A 25 -4.17 1.55 -15.11
C PHE A 25 -4.44 2.14 -13.72
N ILE A 26 -4.79 3.43 -13.64
CA ILE A 26 -5.04 4.15 -12.39
C ILE A 26 -6.50 3.97 -11.94
N PHE A 27 -7.47 4.29 -12.80
CA PHE A 27 -8.90 4.41 -12.48
C PHE A 27 -9.73 3.17 -12.86
N GLY A 28 -9.11 2.15 -13.45
CA GLY A 28 -9.80 0.96 -13.98
C GLY A 28 -10.51 1.19 -15.32
N SER A 29 -10.97 2.41 -15.59
CA SER A 29 -11.52 2.80 -16.90
C SER A 29 -11.44 4.31 -17.13
N LYS A 30 -11.50 4.73 -18.40
CA LYS A 30 -11.63 6.15 -18.76
C LYS A 30 -12.92 6.76 -18.22
N LYS A 31 -14.01 5.99 -18.22
CA LYS A 31 -15.30 6.44 -17.69
C LYS A 31 -15.21 6.78 -16.21
N ALA A 32 -14.59 5.91 -15.41
CA ALA A 32 -14.42 6.13 -13.97
C ALA A 32 -13.63 7.40 -13.66
N LYS A 33 -12.64 7.74 -14.49
CA LYS A 33 -11.90 9.02 -14.40
C LYS A 33 -12.79 10.23 -14.72
N ILE A 34 -13.56 10.17 -15.81
CA ILE A 34 -14.39 11.29 -16.30
C ILE A 34 -15.55 11.56 -15.32
N ASP A 35 -16.21 10.50 -14.87
CA ASP A 35 -17.41 10.61 -14.04
C ASP A 35 -17.08 10.66 -12.54
N HIS A 36 -15.79 10.64 -12.17
CA HIS A 36 -15.31 10.59 -10.78
C HIS A 36 -15.96 9.49 -9.94
N SER A 37 -16.23 8.33 -10.57
CA SER A 37 -17.02 7.26 -9.97
C SER A 37 -16.19 6.18 -9.27
N ASP A 38 -14.87 6.30 -9.28
CA ASP A 38 -13.98 5.35 -8.61
C ASP A 38 -13.98 5.60 -7.10
N THR A 39 -13.80 4.55 -6.32
CA THR A 39 -13.82 4.62 -4.85
C THR A 39 -12.61 3.89 -4.27
N PHE A 40 -12.25 4.18 -3.03
CA PHE A 40 -11.16 3.48 -2.36
C PHE A 40 -11.34 1.94 -2.38
N PRO A 41 -12.52 1.39 -2.07
CA PRO A 41 -12.79 -0.04 -2.20
C PRO A 41 -12.54 -0.61 -3.60
N LEU A 42 -13.03 0.08 -4.64
CA LEU A 42 -12.86 -0.35 -6.03
C LEU A 42 -11.40 -0.30 -6.46
N ALA A 43 -10.67 0.72 -6.04
CA ALA A 43 -9.24 0.86 -6.31
C ALA A 43 -8.42 -0.25 -5.64
N ILE A 44 -8.63 -0.51 -4.35
CA ILE A 44 -7.94 -1.59 -3.62
C ILE A 44 -8.22 -2.94 -4.26
N LYS A 45 -9.49 -3.26 -4.53
CA LYS A 45 -9.88 -4.51 -5.19
C LYS A 45 -9.17 -4.68 -6.54
N ARG A 46 -9.18 -3.64 -7.37
CA ARG A 46 -8.49 -3.64 -8.67
C ARG A 46 -6.99 -3.88 -8.55
N TYR A 47 -6.35 -3.31 -7.52
CA TYR A 47 -4.90 -3.48 -7.33
C TYR A 47 -4.55 -4.87 -6.83
N THR A 48 -5.34 -5.46 -5.92
CA THR A 48 -5.11 -6.83 -5.44
C THR A 48 -5.45 -7.88 -6.50
N GLU A 49 -6.55 -7.70 -7.25
CA GLU A 49 -6.89 -8.57 -8.40
C GLU A 49 -5.80 -8.52 -9.49
N GLY A 50 -5.17 -7.36 -9.69
CA GLY A 50 -4.04 -7.20 -10.61
C GLY A 50 -2.80 -8.01 -10.23
N TYR A 51 -2.71 -8.50 -8.99
CA TYR A 51 -1.65 -9.37 -8.50
C TYR A 51 -2.11 -10.81 -8.25
N ASP A 52 -3.39 -11.12 -8.52
CA ASP A 52 -4.01 -12.41 -8.19
C ASP A 52 -3.87 -12.80 -6.70
N ILE A 53 -4.06 -11.83 -5.80
CA ILE A 53 -4.01 -12.06 -4.35
C ILE A 53 -5.35 -11.80 -3.66
N SER A 54 -5.63 -12.58 -2.62
CA SER A 54 -6.81 -12.41 -1.76
C SER A 54 -6.64 -11.26 -0.76
N ILE A 55 -7.72 -10.89 -0.07
CA ILE A 55 -7.66 -9.88 1.01
C ILE A 55 -6.85 -10.37 2.20
N GLU A 56 -6.88 -11.67 2.50
CA GLU A 56 -6.05 -12.30 3.53
C GLU A 56 -4.57 -12.20 3.18
N GLN A 57 -4.23 -12.39 1.91
CA GLN A 57 -2.87 -12.21 1.43
C GLN A 57 -2.45 -10.73 1.42
N ALA A 58 -3.36 -9.81 1.07
CA ALA A 58 -3.14 -8.37 1.20
C ALA A 58 -2.91 -7.96 2.67
N ALA A 59 -3.66 -8.55 3.61
CA ALA A 59 -3.46 -8.37 5.05
C ALA A 59 -2.06 -8.82 5.48
N ALA A 60 -1.60 -9.96 4.95
CA ALA A 60 -0.29 -10.52 5.26
C ALA A 60 0.86 -9.61 4.78
N VAL A 61 0.80 -9.05 3.56
CA VAL A 61 1.87 -8.18 3.03
C VAL A 61 1.84 -6.75 3.58
N THR A 62 0.68 -6.30 4.08
CA THR A 62 0.53 -4.95 4.66
C THR A 62 0.68 -4.93 6.19
N GLY A 63 0.54 -6.08 6.86
CA GLY A 63 0.59 -6.16 8.32
C GLY A 63 -0.64 -5.57 9.02
N ILE A 64 -1.70 -5.34 8.26
CA ILE A 64 -2.99 -4.84 8.73
C ILE A 64 -3.88 -6.06 8.95
N ALA A 65 -4.61 -6.10 10.06
CA ALA A 65 -5.56 -7.19 10.30
C ALA A 65 -6.60 -7.28 9.16
N ALA A 66 -6.88 -8.49 8.67
CA ALA A 66 -7.84 -8.69 7.58
C ALA A 66 -9.20 -8.04 7.87
N SER A 67 -9.71 -8.17 9.10
CA SER A 67 -10.95 -7.51 9.53
C SER A 67 -10.91 -5.98 9.41
N SER A 68 -9.75 -5.36 9.63
CA SER A 68 -9.56 -3.92 9.44
C SER A 68 -9.54 -3.55 7.97
N LEU A 69 -8.84 -4.31 7.12
CA LEU A 69 -8.89 -4.12 5.66
C LEU A 69 -10.31 -4.28 5.13
N TYR A 70 -11.06 -5.28 5.57
CA TYR A 70 -12.48 -5.43 5.23
C TYR A 70 -13.30 -4.20 5.60
N ASN A 71 -13.13 -3.65 6.80
CA ASN A 71 -13.85 -2.45 7.21
C ASN A 71 -13.47 -1.20 6.39
N TYR A 72 -12.22 -1.08 5.96
CA TYR A 72 -11.79 -0.02 5.04
C TYR A 72 -12.40 -0.18 3.64
N ILE A 73 -12.45 -1.42 3.14
CA ILE A 73 -13.05 -1.75 1.83
C ILE A 73 -14.58 -1.64 1.88
N ALA A 74 -15.21 -1.86 3.03
CA ALA A 74 -16.65 -1.70 3.21
C ALA A 74 -17.07 -0.26 3.57
N ASP A 75 -16.13 0.68 3.62
CA ASP A 75 -16.34 2.09 3.99
C ASP A 75 -16.95 2.27 5.39
N TYR A 76 -16.74 1.29 6.29
CA TYR A 76 -17.18 1.36 7.68
C TYR A 76 -16.18 2.07 8.60
N ARG A 77 -14.99 2.41 8.09
CA ARG A 77 -13.94 3.07 8.85
C ARG A 77 -13.10 3.97 7.95
N GLU A 78 -12.78 5.17 8.43
CA GLU A 78 -11.85 6.06 7.75
C GLU A 78 -10.42 5.50 7.75
N VAL A 79 -9.79 5.53 6.57
CA VAL A 79 -8.41 5.09 6.37
C VAL A 79 -7.47 6.14 6.95
N THR A 80 -6.58 5.72 7.85
CA THR A 80 -5.59 6.63 8.43
C THR A 80 -4.37 6.77 7.51
N TYR A 81 -3.61 7.85 7.65
CA TYR A 81 -2.35 8.08 6.96
C TYR A 81 -1.38 6.89 7.01
N SER A 82 -1.16 6.32 8.21
CA SER A 82 -0.21 5.20 8.36
C SER A 82 -0.70 3.92 7.67
N VAL A 83 -2.01 3.68 7.69
CA VAL A 83 -2.63 2.56 6.95
C VAL A 83 -2.47 2.77 5.45
N MET A 84 -2.70 3.99 4.95
CA MET A 84 -2.54 4.32 3.53
C MET A 84 -1.12 4.06 3.07
N CYS A 85 -0.12 4.51 3.83
CA CYS A 85 1.29 4.28 3.53
C CYS A 85 1.64 2.78 3.56
N ALA A 86 1.17 2.05 4.57
CA ALA A 86 1.39 0.60 4.67
C ALA A 86 0.79 -0.16 3.48
N VAL A 87 -0.42 0.21 3.04
CA VAL A 87 -1.06 -0.38 1.86
C VAL A 87 -0.25 -0.07 0.60
N CYS A 88 0.16 1.19 0.41
CA CYS A 88 0.93 1.59 -0.77
C CYS A 88 2.27 0.87 -0.87
N ILE A 89 3.03 0.79 0.23
CA ILE A 89 4.35 0.16 0.27
C ILE A 89 4.21 -1.37 0.21
N GLY A 90 3.32 -1.96 1.01
CA GLY A 90 3.13 -3.41 1.07
C GLY A 90 2.63 -4.01 -0.25
N LEU A 91 1.75 -3.30 -0.97
CA LEU A 91 1.27 -3.68 -2.30
C LEU A 91 2.15 -3.14 -3.44
N ARG A 92 3.30 -2.52 -3.14
CA ARG A 92 4.25 -1.97 -4.12
C ARG A 92 3.58 -1.11 -5.20
N LEU A 93 2.63 -0.27 -4.80
CA LEU A 93 1.81 0.48 -5.74
C LEU A 93 2.66 1.53 -6.45
N HIS A 94 2.52 1.64 -7.78
CA HIS A 94 3.15 2.71 -8.56
C HIS A 94 2.74 4.11 -8.03
N PRO A 95 3.61 5.14 -8.04
CA PRO A 95 3.32 6.47 -7.49
C PRO A 95 2.00 7.10 -7.94
N ASP A 96 1.60 6.89 -9.20
CA ASP A 96 0.32 7.39 -9.71
C ASP A 96 -0.91 6.71 -9.06
N ARG A 97 -0.82 5.42 -8.75
CA ARG A 97 -1.88 4.70 -8.01
C ARG A 97 -1.93 5.14 -6.56
N GLN A 98 -0.77 5.44 -5.96
CA GLN A 98 -0.71 6.00 -4.61
C GLN A 98 -1.41 7.36 -4.56
N ARG A 99 -1.04 8.30 -5.44
CA ARG A 99 -1.68 9.63 -5.52
C ARG A 99 -3.20 9.53 -5.65
N HIS A 100 -3.67 8.60 -6.48
CA HIS A 100 -5.09 8.32 -6.62
C HIS A 100 -5.74 7.84 -5.32
N LEU A 101 -5.13 6.90 -4.59
CA LEU A 101 -5.68 6.44 -3.30
C LEU A 101 -5.69 7.54 -2.23
N PHE A 102 -4.61 8.32 -2.12
CA PHE A 102 -4.55 9.45 -1.20
C PHE A 102 -5.65 10.47 -1.50
N HIS A 103 -5.87 10.78 -2.79
CA HIS A 103 -6.95 11.65 -3.23
C HIS A 103 -8.34 11.10 -2.85
N LEU A 104 -8.61 9.81 -3.10
CA LEU A 104 -9.88 9.17 -2.79
C LEU A 104 -10.23 9.16 -1.30
N CYS A 105 -9.24 9.15 -0.41
CA CYS A 105 -9.45 9.15 1.03
C CYS A 105 -9.31 10.53 1.68
N HIS A 106 -9.10 11.59 0.89
CA HIS A 106 -8.84 12.94 1.41
C HIS A 106 -7.67 12.99 2.41
N VAL A 107 -6.66 12.14 2.20
CA VAL A 107 -5.43 12.11 2.99
C VAL A 107 -4.32 12.76 2.17
N GLU A 108 -3.53 13.62 2.80
CA GLU A 108 -2.36 14.22 2.15
C GLU A 108 -1.26 13.16 1.99
N ARG A 109 -0.74 13.02 0.77
CA ARG A 109 0.45 12.20 0.51
C ARG A 109 1.66 12.99 1.02
N PRO A 110 2.59 12.37 1.76
CA PRO A 110 3.75 13.10 2.25
C PRO A 110 4.63 13.52 1.08
N ASP A 111 5.22 14.71 1.20
CA ASP A 111 6.04 15.36 0.19
C ASP A 111 7.43 15.65 0.77
N ARG A 112 8.49 15.38 0.00
CA ARG A 112 9.87 15.56 0.46
C ARG A 112 10.21 17.02 0.73
N ASP A 113 9.77 17.93 -0.12
CA ASP A 113 10.24 19.31 -0.14
C ASP A 113 9.74 20.12 1.06
N TYR A 114 8.64 19.66 1.67
CA TYR A 114 8.00 20.31 2.82
C TYR A 114 8.01 19.46 4.10
N CYS A 115 8.51 18.23 4.05
CA CYS A 115 8.51 17.33 5.20
C CYS A 115 9.65 17.62 6.18
N THR A 116 9.31 17.93 7.42
CA THR A 116 10.27 18.11 8.51
C THR A 116 10.33 16.95 9.50
N ASP A 117 9.37 16.01 9.46
CA ASP A 117 9.37 14.84 10.33
C ASP A 117 10.31 13.76 9.76
N PRO A 118 11.34 13.31 10.50
CA PRO A 118 12.21 12.23 10.06
C PRO A 118 11.48 10.93 9.70
N ARG A 119 10.36 10.63 10.36
CA ARG A 119 9.53 9.46 10.05
C ARG A 119 8.92 9.58 8.66
N ASP A 120 8.40 10.76 8.33
CA ASP A 120 7.74 10.97 7.05
C ASP A 120 8.74 11.06 5.90
N LEU A 121 9.96 11.57 6.14
CA LEU A 121 11.05 11.50 5.16
C LEU A 121 11.39 10.05 4.79
N ILE A 122 11.48 9.15 5.78
CA ILE A 122 11.64 7.71 5.52
C ILE A 122 10.45 7.21 4.71
N ILE A 123 9.22 7.50 5.12
CA ILE A 123 8.02 7.02 4.41
C ILE A 123 8.01 7.49 2.94
N VAL A 124 8.43 8.72 2.64
CA VAL A 124 8.53 9.24 1.28
C VAL A 124 9.51 8.42 0.43
N ASP A 125 10.71 8.13 0.94
CA ASP A 125 11.70 7.29 0.24
C ASP A 125 11.09 5.94 -0.16
N TYR A 126 10.37 5.30 0.77
CA TYR A 126 9.76 4.00 0.52
C TYR A 126 8.52 4.08 -0.39
N LEU A 127 7.73 5.15 -0.31
CA LEU A 127 6.62 5.37 -1.25
C LEU A 127 7.13 5.58 -2.67
N ASP A 128 8.24 6.28 -2.87
CA ASP A 128 8.76 6.55 -4.20
C ASP A 128 9.34 5.31 -4.87
N GLU A 129 9.99 4.43 -4.10
CA GLU A 129 10.79 3.32 -4.63
C GLU A 129 10.15 1.93 -4.50
N CYS A 130 9.11 1.72 -3.68
CA CYS A 130 8.55 0.38 -3.41
C CYS A 130 8.06 -0.38 -4.66
N ALA A 131 7.66 0.36 -5.70
CA ALA A 131 7.20 -0.19 -6.97
C ALA A 131 8.35 -0.62 -7.89
N PHE A 132 9.59 -0.21 -7.62
CA PHE A 132 10.73 -0.35 -8.53
C PHE A 132 11.90 -1.14 -7.94
N ASP A 133 12.03 -1.17 -6.62
CA ASP A 133 13.10 -1.87 -5.92
C ASP A 133 12.57 -2.70 -4.74
N ARG A 134 13.03 -3.96 -4.67
CA ARG A 134 12.65 -4.93 -3.66
C ARG A 134 13.13 -4.53 -2.26
N ALA A 135 14.25 -3.81 -2.16
CA ALA A 135 14.81 -3.32 -0.92
C ALA A 135 13.84 -2.38 -0.17
N PHE A 136 12.99 -1.66 -0.90
CA PHE A 136 12.00 -0.75 -0.33
C PHE A 136 10.70 -1.49 0.04
N SER A 137 10.84 -2.49 0.92
CA SER A 137 9.72 -3.26 1.45
C SER A 137 9.09 -2.59 2.69
N LEU A 138 7.87 -2.99 3.04
CA LEU A 138 7.19 -2.47 4.24
C LEU A 138 7.91 -2.88 5.54
N ILE A 139 8.53 -4.07 5.56
CA ILE A 139 9.34 -4.54 6.69
C ILE A 139 10.53 -3.60 6.87
N ALA A 140 11.30 -3.36 5.80
CA ALA A 140 12.45 -2.46 5.85
C ALA A 140 12.06 -1.02 6.22
N CYS A 141 10.91 -0.54 5.74
CA CYS A 141 10.36 0.76 6.14
C CYS A 141 10.06 0.81 7.65
N ASN A 142 9.37 -0.21 8.19
CA ASN A 142 9.03 -0.27 9.60
C ASN A 142 10.28 -0.36 10.47
N ASP A 143 11.27 -1.17 10.08
CA ASP A 143 12.55 -1.30 10.78
C ASP A 143 13.32 0.03 10.79
N ALA A 144 13.36 0.75 9.66
CA ALA A 144 13.97 2.08 9.58
C ALA A 144 13.27 3.10 10.50
N ILE A 145 11.94 3.07 10.60
CA ILE A 145 11.16 3.91 11.52
C ILE A 145 11.41 3.52 12.98
N ILE A 146 11.52 2.23 13.29
CA ILE A 146 11.81 1.73 14.64
C ILE A 146 13.21 2.16 15.08
N ASN A 147 14.20 2.14 14.18
CA ASN A 147 15.59 2.54 14.46
C ASN A 147 15.71 4.02 14.89
N ILE A 148 14.77 4.88 14.49
CA ILE A 148 14.70 6.27 14.96
C ILE A 148 13.75 6.46 16.16
N ASN A 149 13.36 5.38 16.84
CA ASN A 149 12.45 5.34 17.98
C ASN A 149 11.06 5.93 17.68
N ARG A 150 10.52 5.63 16.50
CA ARG A 150 9.18 6.06 16.07
C ARG A 150 8.25 4.86 15.87
N LYS A 151 6.94 5.13 15.90
CA LYS A 151 5.92 4.08 15.74
C LYS A 151 5.88 3.60 14.27
N PRO A 152 5.99 2.29 14.00
CA PRO A 152 5.93 1.75 12.65
C PRO A 152 4.54 1.97 12.01
N LEU A 153 4.47 1.82 10.69
CA LEU A 153 3.24 1.96 9.90
C LEU A 153 2.24 0.83 10.19
N SER A 154 2.75 -0.37 10.40
CA SER A 154 1.96 -1.56 10.66
C SER A 154 2.65 -2.49 11.65
N SER A 155 2.07 -3.67 11.84
CA SER A 155 2.62 -4.65 12.77
C SER A 155 3.78 -5.47 12.21
N LEU A 156 4.12 -5.35 10.92
CA LEU A 156 5.22 -6.08 10.28
C LEU A 156 6.58 -5.49 10.66
N SER A 157 7.51 -6.32 11.08
CA SER A 157 8.92 -5.97 11.32
C SER A 157 9.76 -7.25 11.21
N SER A 158 11.06 -7.12 10.96
CA SER A 158 11.95 -8.28 10.83
C SER A 158 11.96 -9.15 12.10
N ASP A 159 11.83 -8.53 13.27
CA ASP A 159 11.73 -9.22 14.57
C ASP A 159 10.56 -10.24 14.65
N LYS A 160 9.52 -10.09 13.83
CA LYS A 160 8.36 -10.99 13.82
C LYS A 160 8.46 -12.14 12.82
N GLU A 161 9.45 -12.15 11.95
CA GLU A 161 9.71 -13.29 11.06
C GLU A 161 10.44 -14.45 11.79
N GLY A 162 10.95 -14.22 13.01
CA GLY A 162 11.63 -15.23 13.84
C GLY A 162 10.78 -15.90 14.93
N SER A 163 9.46 -15.67 14.94
CA SER A 163 8.55 -16.24 15.94
C SER A 163 7.67 -17.33 15.30
N GLU A 164 8.27 -18.46 14.93
CA GLU A 164 7.57 -19.73 14.67
C GLU A 164 7.35 -20.52 15.95
#